data_AF-A0A2T2VRP9-F1
#
_entry.id   AF-A0A2T2VRP9-F1
#
_cell.length_a   1.000
_cell.length_b   1.000
_cell.length_c   1.000
_cell.angle_alpha   90.00
_cell.angle_beta   90.00
_cell.angle_gamma   90.00
#
_symmetry.space_group_name_H-M   'P 1'
#
loop_
_entity.id
_entity.type
_entity.pdbx_description
1 polymer ?
#
loop_
_entity_poly.entity_id
_entity_poly.type
_entity_poly.pdbx_seq_one_letter_code
_entity_poly.pdbx_strand_id
1 'polypeptide(L)'
;MNGDFETAINYLDIKTSIKEFSDGELSIKDGAVYYYAERLHGAVVDKLLELLESGMSTSAPFIKFIKNLLDNPSKSSVDELYDFLSYKSLPIDDEGYVIAYKGVAADGWSKSGNTQTTVLQGEVNERGQIMNRVGDTIEVMRRCVDDDRSNQCSHGLHVGSFDYAKDWAGNGKLLMVRFNPADAVSVPQDSACQKLRVAMYEIVEEIEIQDDAEITKPYYGVYTDGDTTEYDDDYDEEECED
;
A
#
# COMPACT_ATOMS: atom_id res chain seq x y z
N MET A 1 26.83 -9.87 31.35
CA MET A 1 26.79 -10.55 30.05
C MET A 1 25.83 -11.73 30.14
N ASN A 2 24.52 -11.51 30.07
CA ASN A 2 23.48 -12.56 30.05
C ASN A 2 22.32 -12.23 29.08
N GLY A 3 22.34 -11.07 28.41
CA GLY A 3 21.23 -10.60 27.56
C GLY A 3 21.30 -11.03 26.08
N ASP A 4 22.21 -11.93 25.73
CA ASP A 4 22.45 -12.35 24.33
C ASP A 4 22.04 -13.82 24.07
N PHE A 5 21.83 -14.60 25.14
CA PHE A 5 21.43 -16.01 25.02
C PHE A 5 19.90 -16.21 25.07
N GLU A 6 19.17 -15.47 25.90
CA GLU A 6 17.70 -15.57 25.95
C GLU A 6 17.05 -15.04 24.65
N THR A 7 17.58 -13.93 24.12
CA THR A 7 17.15 -13.37 22.84
C THR A 7 17.41 -14.37 21.69
N ALA A 8 18.60 -14.98 21.64
CA ALA A 8 18.94 -15.97 20.63
C ALA A 8 18.13 -17.28 20.75
N ILE A 9 17.79 -17.71 21.97
CA ILE A 9 16.92 -18.87 22.22
C ILE A 9 15.48 -18.58 21.78
N ASN A 10 14.96 -17.39 22.06
CA ASN A 10 13.66 -16.96 21.54
C ASN A 10 13.67 -16.88 20.01
N TYR A 11 14.70 -16.32 19.37
CA TYR A 11 14.82 -16.29 17.90
C TYR A 11 14.88 -17.69 17.27
N LEU A 12 15.46 -18.69 17.95
CA LEU A 12 15.51 -20.08 17.50
C LEU A 12 14.17 -20.82 17.69
N ASP A 13 13.42 -20.53 18.75
CA ASP A 13 12.09 -21.11 18.99
C ASP A 13 10.99 -20.47 18.11
N ILE A 14 11.14 -19.19 17.77
CA ILE A 14 10.23 -18.43 16.88
C ILE A 14 10.24 -19.01 15.46
N LYS A 15 11.43 -19.25 14.88
CA LYS A 15 11.57 -19.94 13.58
C LYS A 15 10.97 -21.35 13.55
N THR A 16 10.69 -21.93 14.72
CA THR A 16 10.19 -23.30 14.88
C THR A 16 8.66 -23.35 15.04
N SER A 17 8.00 -22.21 15.25
CA SER A 17 6.60 -22.17 15.73
C SER A 17 5.54 -22.22 14.62
N ILE A 18 5.83 -21.80 13.39
CA ILE A 18 4.89 -21.91 12.25
C ILE A 18 5.28 -23.07 11.35
N LYS A 19 5.09 -24.29 11.86
CA LYS A 19 5.29 -25.49 11.03
C LYS A 19 4.16 -25.69 10.03
N GLU A 20 2.94 -25.35 10.44
CA GLU A 20 1.75 -25.50 9.60
C GLU A 20 0.75 -24.37 9.86
N PHE A 21 0.36 -23.68 8.79
CA PHE A 21 -0.77 -22.75 8.74
C PHE A 21 -1.55 -23.03 7.46
N SER A 22 -2.87 -22.94 7.49
CA SER A 22 -3.67 -22.91 6.27
C SER A 22 -4.98 -22.19 6.49
N ASP A 23 -5.38 -21.37 5.52
CA ASP A 23 -6.72 -20.79 5.44
C ASP A 23 -7.56 -21.39 4.30
N GLY A 24 -7.08 -22.47 3.69
CA GLY A 24 -7.65 -23.11 2.50
C GLY A 24 -6.85 -22.83 1.23
N GLU A 25 -6.57 -21.57 0.92
CA GLU A 25 -5.86 -21.15 -0.30
C GLU A 25 -4.39 -20.86 0.00
N LEU A 26 -4.12 -20.13 1.07
CA LEU A 26 -2.77 -19.89 1.56
C LEU A 26 -2.40 -21.01 2.53
N SER A 27 -1.22 -21.59 2.39
CA SER A 27 -0.69 -22.57 3.34
C SER A 27 0.81 -22.42 3.59
N ILE A 28 1.24 -22.75 4.79
CA ILE A 28 2.64 -22.78 5.19
C ILE A 28 2.98 -24.21 5.55
N LYS A 29 4.02 -24.76 4.92
CA LYS A 29 4.52 -26.10 5.17
C LYS A 29 6.04 -26.05 5.20
N ASP A 30 6.63 -26.53 6.30
CA ASP A 30 8.08 -26.55 6.49
C ASP A 30 8.76 -25.18 6.24
N GLY A 31 8.10 -24.10 6.68
CA GLY A 31 8.59 -22.72 6.51
C GLY A 31 8.50 -22.18 5.07
N ALA A 32 7.89 -22.92 4.13
CA ALA A 32 7.58 -22.43 2.80
C ALA A 32 6.10 -22.02 2.70
N VAL A 33 5.85 -20.86 2.09
CA VAL A 33 4.51 -20.34 1.83
C VAL A 33 4.04 -20.80 0.45
N TYR A 34 2.79 -21.25 0.38
CA TYR A 34 2.12 -21.71 -0.82
C TYR A 34 0.80 -20.97 -1.00
N TYR A 35 0.50 -20.56 -2.23
CA TYR A 35 -0.85 -20.19 -2.66
C TYR A 35 -1.36 -21.27 -3.61
N TYR A 36 -2.43 -21.96 -3.21
CA TYR A 36 -2.82 -23.24 -3.78
C TYR A 36 -1.64 -24.24 -3.79
N ALA A 37 -1.13 -24.57 -4.98
CA ALA A 37 0.02 -25.46 -5.18
C ALA A 37 1.31 -24.71 -5.54
N GLU A 38 1.25 -23.40 -5.76
CA GLU A 38 2.39 -22.58 -6.15
C GLU A 38 3.16 -22.11 -4.93
N ARG A 39 4.48 -22.35 -4.93
CA ARG A 39 5.36 -21.89 -3.86
C ARG A 39 5.71 -20.42 -4.08
N LEU A 40 5.37 -19.58 -3.10
CA LEU A 40 5.70 -18.17 -3.10
C LEU A 40 7.16 -17.95 -2.65
N HIS A 41 7.75 -16.84 -3.08
CA HIS A 41 9.10 -16.41 -2.70
C HIS A 41 9.21 -14.88 -2.68
N GLY A 42 10.26 -14.35 -2.05
CA GLY A 42 10.57 -12.92 -2.04
C GLY A 42 10.20 -12.21 -0.73
N ALA A 43 10.46 -10.91 -0.65
CA ALA A 43 10.37 -10.12 0.57
C ALA A 43 8.98 -10.14 1.24
N VAL A 44 7.91 -10.32 0.47
CA VAL A 44 6.55 -10.43 1.01
C VAL A 44 6.32 -11.76 1.73
N VAL A 45 6.98 -12.84 1.32
CA VAL A 45 6.94 -14.12 2.04
C VAL A 45 7.64 -13.98 3.39
N ASP A 46 8.82 -13.36 3.41
CA ASP A 46 9.54 -13.11 4.66
C ASP A 46 8.68 -12.26 5.60
N LYS A 47 8.03 -11.23 5.07
CA LYS A 47 7.13 -10.38 5.86
C LYS A 47 5.89 -11.12 6.37
N LEU A 48 5.27 -11.98 5.55
CA LEU A 48 4.14 -12.79 5.98
C LEU A 48 4.53 -13.70 7.15
N LEU A 49 5.70 -14.35 7.05
CA LEU A 49 6.20 -15.22 8.10
C LEU A 49 6.44 -14.44 9.39
N GLU A 50 7.10 -13.28 9.33
CA GLU A 50 7.27 -12.37 10.47
C GLU A 50 5.92 -11.97 11.11
N LEU A 51 4.92 -11.64 10.28
CA LEU A 51 3.62 -11.19 10.78
C LEU A 51 2.82 -12.31 11.41
N LEU A 52 2.85 -13.52 10.83
CA LEU A 52 2.22 -14.66 11.46
C LEU A 52 2.92 -15.04 12.77
N GLU A 53 4.25 -14.86 12.84
CA GLU A 53 5.02 -15.05 14.08
C GLU A 53 4.61 -14.04 15.17
N SER A 54 4.21 -12.82 14.77
CA SER A 54 3.68 -11.79 15.67
C SER A 54 2.23 -12.01 16.13
N GLY A 55 1.50 -12.94 15.50
CA GLY A 55 0.13 -13.29 15.83
C GLY A 55 -0.85 -13.28 14.64
N MET A 56 -1.88 -14.13 14.72
CA MET A 56 -2.81 -14.36 13.60
C MET A 56 -3.77 -13.19 13.32
N SER A 57 -4.26 -12.49 14.36
CA SER A 57 -5.09 -11.29 14.18
C SER A 57 -4.31 -10.18 13.48
N THR A 58 -3.04 -10.04 13.86
CA THR A 58 -2.11 -9.08 13.28
C THR A 58 -1.93 -9.38 11.80
N SER A 59 -1.77 -10.62 11.37
CA SER A 59 -1.53 -10.99 9.96
C SER A 59 -2.76 -11.01 9.03
N ALA A 60 -4.00 -10.91 9.54
CA ALA A 60 -5.20 -11.08 8.71
C ALA A 60 -5.34 -10.08 7.54
N PRO A 61 -5.11 -8.75 7.73
CA PRO A 61 -5.07 -7.79 6.62
C PRO A 61 -4.00 -8.14 5.59
N PHE A 62 -2.81 -8.57 6.03
CA PHE A 62 -1.70 -8.93 5.15
C PHE A 62 -1.98 -10.21 4.35
N ILE A 63 -2.64 -11.20 4.94
CA ILE A 63 -3.10 -12.39 4.21
C ILE A 63 -4.07 -11.99 3.09
N LYS A 64 -5.05 -11.11 3.37
CA LYS A 64 -5.98 -10.60 2.35
C LYS A 64 -5.24 -9.85 1.25
N PHE A 65 -4.27 -9.02 1.63
CA PHE A 65 -3.40 -8.34 0.68
C PHE A 65 -2.68 -9.33 -0.25
N ILE A 66 -2.10 -10.42 0.28
CA ILE A 66 -1.44 -11.45 -0.53
C ILE A 66 -2.43 -12.13 -1.48
N LYS A 67 -3.63 -12.46 -1.01
CA LYS A 67 -4.67 -13.07 -1.87
C LYS A 67 -5.07 -12.13 -3.01
N ASN A 68 -5.39 -10.89 -2.67
CA ASN A 68 -5.68 -9.83 -3.64
C ASN A 68 -4.54 -9.66 -4.66
N LEU A 69 -3.28 -9.71 -4.19
CA LEU A 69 -2.11 -9.60 -5.07
C LEU A 69 -2.02 -10.79 -6.02
N LEU A 70 -2.26 -12.00 -5.53
CA LEU A 70 -2.15 -13.21 -6.33
C LEU A 70 -3.35 -13.44 -7.26
N ASP A 71 -4.46 -12.74 -7.02
CA ASP A 71 -5.58 -12.64 -7.96
C ASP A 71 -5.32 -11.66 -9.11
N ASN A 72 -4.19 -10.93 -9.08
CA ASN A 72 -3.76 -10.10 -10.18
C ASN A 72 -3.48 -10.98 -11.43
N PRO A 73 -4.11 -10.70 -12.58
CA PRO A 73 -3.98 -11.55 -13.78
C PRO A 73 -2.58 -11.49 -14.43
N SER A 74 -1.71 -10.58 -13.99
CA SER A 74 -0.39 -10.36 -14.57
C SER A 74 0.72 -10.74 -13.59
N LYS A 75 1.44 -11.82 -13.91
CA LYS A 75 2.62 -12.22 -13.15
C LYS A 75 3.68 -11.12 -13.07
N SER A 76 3.88 -10.36 -14.16
CA SER A 76 4.81 -9.24 -14.17
C SER A 76 4.38 -8.15 -13.20
N SER A 77 3.09 -7.83 -13.14
CA SER A 77 2.56 -6.85 -12.19
C SER A 77 2.71 -7.31 -10.74
N VAL A 78 2.51 -8.61 -10.48
CA VAL A 78 2.77 -9.21 -9.16
C VAL A 78 4.24 -9.06 -8.77
N ASP A 79 5.15 -9.47 -9.65
CA ASP A 79 6.59 -9.40 -9.41
C ASP A 79 7.06 -7.94 -9.21
N GLU A 80 6.50 -6.99 -9.98
CA GLU A 80 6.77 -5.55 -9.83
C GLU A 80 6.21 -4.96 -8.53
N LEU A 81 5.03 -5.40 -8.08
CA LEU A 81 4.48 -4.95 -6.80
C LEU A 81 5.33 -5.46 -5.63
N TYR A 82 5.91 -6.67 -5.75
CA TYR A 82 6.89 -7.15 -4.79
C TYR A 82 8.11 -6.22 -4.69
N ASP A 83 8.63 -5.71 -5.82
CA ASP A 83 9.68 -4.70 -5.80
C ASP A 83 9.20 -3.44 -5.04
N PHE A 84 8.03 -2.90 -5.40
CA PHE A 84 7.47 -1.67 -4.80
C PHE A 84 7.31 -1.78 -3.28
N LEU A 85 6.85 -2.93 -2.79
CA LEU A 85 6.67 -3.22 -1.35
C LEU A 85 7.99 -3.38 -0.60
N SER A 86 9.05 -3.86 -1.26
CA SER A 86 10.36 -4.00 -0.62
C SER A 86 11.02 -2.66 -0.29
N TYR A 87 10.64 -1.58 -0.98
CA TYR A 87 11.22 -0.25 -0.82
C TYR A 87 10.43 0.67 0.11
N LYS A 88 9.15 0.39 0.34
CA LYS A 88 8.25 1.24 1.14
C LYS A 88 7.24 0.39 1.90
N SER A 89 7.13 0.63 3.22
CA SER A 89 5.98 0.16 3.99
C SER A 89 4.73 0.86 3.48
N LEU A 90 3.91 0.15 2.70
CA LEU A 90 2.62 0.67 2.27
C LEU A 90 1.57 0.31 3.31
N PRO A 91 0.81 1.29 3.82
CA PRO A 91 -0.33 0.99 4.66
C PRO A 91 -1.33 0.15 3.87
N ILE A 92 -1.82 -0.91 4.51
CA ILE A 92 -2.93 -1.71 3.99
C ILE A 92 -4.11 -1.61 4.95
N ASP A 93 -5.31 -1.59 4.40
CA ASP A 93 -6.54 -1.61 5.20
C ASP A 93 -6.96 -3.04 5.57
N ASP A 94 -8.04 -3.15 6.35
CA ASP A 94 -8.58 -4.42 6.83
C ASP A 94 -9.07 -5.35 5.70
N GLU A 95 -9.25 -4.85 4.48
CA GLU A 95 -9.63 -5.61 3.29
C GLU A 95 -8.41 -6.05 2.47
N GLY A 96 -7.21 -5.67 2.90
CA GLY A 96 -5.97 -5.94 2.19
C GLY A 96 -5.79 -5.05 0.96
N TYR A 97 -6.44 -3.88 0.92
CA TYR A 97 -6.24 -2.88 -0.11
C TYR A 97 -5.10 -1.97 0.30
N VAL A 98 -4.38 -1.44 -0.68
CA VAL A 98 -3.23 -0.60 -0.45
C VAL A 98 -3.64 0.87 -0.44
N ILE A 99 -3.19 1.62 0.57
CA ILE A 99 -3.34 3.07 0.64
C ILE A 99 -2.25 3.74 -0.20
N ALA A 100 -2.67 4.66 -1.07
CA ALA A 100 -1.79 5.47 -1.92
C ALA A 100 -2.35 6.89 -2.06
N TYR A 101 -1.65 7.71 -2.85
CA TYR A 101 -2.01 9.11 -3.04
C TYR A 101 -2.13 9.47 -4.52
N LYS A 102 -2.99 10.45 -4.81
CA LYS A 102 -3.23 10.96 -6.15
C LYS A 102 -3.31 12.48 -6.15
N GLY A 103 -2.48 13.13 -6.97
CA GLY A 103 -2.60 14.55 -7.26
C GLY A 103 -3.54 14.81 -8.45
N VAL A 104 -4.45 15.77 -8.32
CA VAL A 104 -5.36 16.22 -9.38
C VAL A 104 -5.38 17.75 -9.50
N ALA A 105 -6.04 18.29 -10.52
CA ALA A 105 -6.22 19.74 -10.64
C ALA A 105 -7.15 20.28 -9.54
N ALA A 106 -7.11 21.60 -9.30
CA ALA A 106 -7.89 22.25 -8.25
C ALA A 106 -9.42 22.07 -8.41
N ASP A 107 -9.88 21.80 -9.64
CA ASP A 107 -11.27 21.53 -9.97
C ASP A 107 -11.66 20.03 -9.88
N GLY A 108 -10.74 19.18 -9.42
CA GLY A 108 -10.95 17.73 -9.25
C GLY A 108 -10.71 16.88 -10.50
N TRP A 109 -10.47 17.50 -11.66
CA TRP A 109 -10.14 16.76 -12.89
C TRP A 109 -8.69 16.25 -12.86
N SER A 110 -8.45 15.10 -13.46
CA SER A 110 -7.07 14.64 -13.72
C SER A 110 -6.30 15.67 -14.55
N LYS A 111 -5.04 15.94 -14.20
CA LYS A 111 -4.22 16.97 -14.88
C LYS A 111 -4.02 16.72 -16.38
N SER A 112 -3.96 15.45 -16.76
CA SER A 112 -3.95 14.99 -18.15
C SER A 112 -5.22 14.19 -18.45
N GLY A 113 -5.56 14.09 -19.73
CA GLY A 113 -6.67 13.29 -20.21
C GLY A 113 -6.26 12.45 -21.42
N ASN A 114 -6.91 11.31 -21.61
CA ASN A 114 -6.70 10.44 -22.76
C ASN A 114 -8.07 9.97 -23.30
N THR A 115 -8.45 10.47 -24.46
CA THR A 115 -9.74 10.14 -25.10
C THR A 115 -9.80 8.69 -25.62
N GLN A 116 -8.66 7.98 -25.65
CA GLN A 116 -8.61 6.56 -26.01
C GLN A 116 -8.79 5.62 -24.81
N THR A 117 -8.77 6.14 -23.58
CA THR A 117 -9.00 5.34 -22.38
C THR A 117 -10.47 4.99 -22.27
N THR A 118 -10.79 3.70 -22.26
CA THR A 118 -12.16 3.24 -21.97
C THR A 118 -12.37 3.27 -20.47
N VAL A 119 -13.14 4.25 -20.00
CA VAL A 119 -13.53 4.38 -18.59
C VAL A 119 -14.77 3.53 -18.34
N LEU A 120 -14.67 2.60 -17.39
CA LEU A 120 -15.74 1.69 -16.99
C LEU A 120 -16.58 2.31 -15.86
N GLN A 121 -15.93 3.07 -14.97
CA GLN A 121 -16.55 3.81 -13.89
C GLN A 121 -15.86 5.16 -13.68
N GLY A 122 -16.65 6.23 -13.53
CA GLY A 122 -16.18 7.60 -13.35
C GLY A 122 -16.73 8.56 -14.41
N GLU A 123 -16.64 9.85 -14.13
CA GLU A 123 -17.06 10.92 -15.05
C GLU A 123 -15.87 11.41 -15.88
N VAL A 124 -16.08 11.56 -17.19
CA VAL A 124 -15.02 11.93 -18.16
C VAL A 124 -15.47 13.15 -18.97
N ASN A 125 -14.60 14.14 -19.13
CA ASN A 125 -14.87 15.30 -19.98
C ASN A 125 -14.41 15.08 -21.43
N GLU A 126 -14.70 16.05 -22.32
CA GLU A 126 -14.35 15.97 -23.75
C GLU A 126 -12.84 15.86 -24.02
N ARG A 127 -11.99 16.23 -23.05
CA ARG A 127 -10.53 16.12 -23.13
C ARG A 127 -10.02 14.76 -22.66
N GLY A 128 -10.91 13.84 -22.26
CA GLY A 128 -10.56 12.55 -21.68
C GLY A 128 -9.99 12.66 -20.26
N GLN A 129 -10.19 13.79 -19.57
CA GLN A 129 -9.82 13.91 -18.16
C GLN A 129 -10.91 13.24 -17.33
N ILE A 130 -10.51 12.62 -16.22
CA ILE A 130 -11.40 11.90 -15.31
C ILE A 130 -11.60 12.74 -14.05
N MET A 131 -12.85 12.92 -13.63
CA MET A 131 -13.21 13.61 -12.39
C MET A 131 -12.88 12.74 -11.18
N ASN A 132 -12.38 13.35 -10.11
CA ASN A 132 -12.04 12.65 -8.87
C ASN A 132 -12.70 13.39 -7.70
N ARG A 133 -13.76 12.80 -7.13
CA ARG A 133 -14.41 13.28 -5.92
C ARG A 133 -14.25 12.25 -4.82
N VAL A 134 -14.22 12.70 -3.58
CA VAL A 134 -14.23 11.81 -2.41
C VAL A 134 -15.44 10.89 -2.47
N GLY A 135 -15.22 9.59 -2.28
CA GLY A 135 -16.23 8.54 -2.41
C GLY A 135 -16.41 7.97 -3.82
N ASP A 136 -15.78 8.55 -4.85
CA ASP A 136 -15.83 7.95 -6.19
C ASP A 136 -14.94 6.70 -6.24
N THR A 137 -15.39 5.71 -7.01
CA THR A 137 -14.52 4.64 -7.55
C THR A 137 -14.29 4.94 -9.02
N ILE A 138 -13.02 4.94 -9.42
CA ILE A 138 -12.60 5.18 -10.81
C ILE A 138 -12.04 3.88 -11.36
N GLU A 139 -12.61 3.40 -12.45
CA GLU A 139 -12.21 2.16 -13.12
C GLU A 139 -12.04 2.40 -14.61
N VAL A 140 -10.94 1.89 -15.16
CA VAL A 140 -10.68 1.86 -16.61
C VAL A 140 -10.47 0.43 -17.06
N MET A 141 -10.74 0.15 -18.33
CA MET A 141 -10.42 -1.15 -18.88
C MET A 141 -8.91 -1.39 -18.74
N ARG A 142 -8.51 -2.49 -18.06
CA ARG A 142 -7.10 -2.77 -17.74
C ARG A 142 -6.15 -2.65 -18.94
N ARG A 143 -6.60 -3.09 -20.12
CA ARG A 143 -5.83 -2.99 -21.39
C ARG A 143 -5.57 -1.55 -21.87
N CYS A 144 -6.20 -0.55 -21.27
CA CYS A 144 -5.95 0.87 -21.52
C CYS A 144 -4.88 1.45 -20.58
N VAL A 145 -4.36 0.65 -19.66
CA VAL A 145 -3.26 1.00 -18.75
C VAL A 145 -1.98 0.37 -19.31
N ASP A 146 -0.92 1.15 -19.41
CA ASP A 146 0.37 0.68 -19.91
C ASP A 146 1.05 -0.27 -18.92
N ASP A 147 1.20 -1.53 -19.32
CA ASP A 147 1.84 -2.59 -18.57
C ASP A 147 3.37 -2.64 -18.74
N ASP A 148 3.94 -1.82 -19.64
CA ASP A 148 5.38 -1.71 -19.79
C ASP A 148 5.96 -0.73 -18.74
N ARG A 149 6.68 -1.30 -17.76
CA ARG A 149 7.37 -0.54 -16.70
C ARG A 149 8.54 0.32 -17.18
N SER A 150 9.04 0.08 -18.40
CA SER A 150 10.13 0.87 -19.00
C SER A 150 9.63 2.21 -19.55
N ASN A 151 8.33 2.29 -19.87
CA ASN A 151 7.68 3.54 -20.21
C ASN A 151 7.54 4.38 -18.94
N GLN A 152 7.94 5.64 -19.01
CA GLN A 152 8.06 6.54 -17.87
C GLN A 152 6.73 7.25 -17.58
N CYS A 153 6.37 8.21 -18.44
CA CYS A 153 5.09 8.90 -18.43
C CYS A 153 4.21 8.32 -19.54
N SER A 154 3.31 7.40 -19.17
CA SER A 154 2.43 6.72 -20.12
C SER A 154 0.98 6.80 -19.68
N HIS A 155 0.08 6.18 -20.43
CA HIS A 155 -1.36 6.18 -20.17
C HIS A 155 -1.75 5.14 -19.11
N GLY A 156 -2.68 5.55 -18.24
CA GLY A 156 -3.14 4.75 -17.12
C GLY A 156 -3.67 5.61 -15.98
N LEU A 157 -4.31 4.97 -15.00
CA LEU A 157 -4.60 5.63 -13.73
C LEU A 157 -3.33 5.61 -12.90
N HIS A 158 -2.87 6.79 -12.50
CA HIS A 158 -1.67 6.93 -11.68
C HIS A 158 -2.04 7.20 -10.23
N VAL A 159 -1.39 6.45 -9.35
CA VAL A 159 -1.31 6.64 -7.90
C VAL A 159 0.15 6.57 -7.49
N GLY A 160 0.50 7.01 -6.29
CA GLY A 160 1.88 7.00 -5.84
C GLY A 160 2.06 7.26 -4.36
N SER A 161 3.32 7.47 -3.97
CA SER A 161 3.68 7.95 -2.64
C SER A 161 3.10 9.34 -2.37
N PHE A 162 3.04 9.72 -1.10
CA PHE A 162 2.60 11.04 -0.69
C PHE A 162 3.41 12.15 -1.39
N ASP A 163 4.74 12.09 -1.29
CA ASP A 163 5.64 13.09 -1.88
C ASP A 163 5.44 13.23 -3.38
N TYR A 164 5.38 12.10 -4.10
CA TYR A 164 5.16 12.10 -5.54
C TYR A 164 3.81 12.71 -5.92
N ALA A 165 2.74 12.33 -5.22
CA ALA A 165 1.41 12.82 -5.48
C ALA A 165 1.23 14.29 -5.08
N LYS A 166 1.88 14.74 -4.00
CA LYS A 166 1.91 16.15 -3.55
C LYS A 166 2.64 17.02 -4.58
N ASP A 167 3.81 16.60 -5.02
CA ASP A 167 4.57 17.29 -6.08
C ASP A 167 3.76 17.34 -7.38
N TRP A 168 3.10 16.22 -7.73
CA TRP A 168 2.21 16.18 -8.88
C TRP A 168 0.99 17.07 -8.73
N ALA A 169 0.40 17.19 -7.53
CA ALA A 169 -0.73 18.07 -7.25
C ALA A 169 -0.33 19.54 -7.41
N GLY A 170 0.81 19.97 -6.90
CA GLY A 170 1.20 21.39 -6.85
C GLY A 170 0.08 22.22 -6.21
N ASN A 171 -0.45 23.22 -6.93
CA ASN A 171 -1.60 24.04 -6.48
C ASN A 171 -2.97 23.35 -6.65
N GLY A 172 -2.97 22.04 -6.89
CA GLY A 172 -4.17 21.23 -7.09
C GLY A 172 -4.66 20.59 -5.79
N LYS A 173 -5.35 19.46 -5.91
CA LYS A 173 -5.81 18.68 -4.76
C LYS A 173 -4.96 17.43 -4.61
N LEU A 174 -4.67 17.07 -3.36
CA LEU A 174 -4.08 15.78 -3.01
C LEU A 174 -5.17 14.89 -2.44
N LEU A 175 -5.29 13.68 -2.97
CA LEU A 175 -6.32 12.72 -2.59
C LEU A 175 -5.66 11.48 -2.02
N MET A 176 -6.15 11.00 -0.88
CA MET A 176 -5.86 9.65 -0.42
C MET A 176 -6.79 8.69 -1.16
N VAL A 177 -6.19 7.65 -1.71
CA VAL A 177 -6.90 6.62 -2.47
C VAL A 177 -6.53 5.26 -1.91
N ARG A 178 -7.41 4.29 -2.13
CA ARG A 178 -7.10 2.88 -1.92
C ARG A 178 -7.31 2.11 -3.21
N PHE A 179 -6.51 1.07 -3.42
CA PHE A 179 -6.66 0.19 -4.58
C PHE A 179 -6.45 -1.27 -4.18
N ASN A 180 -7.14 -2.17 -4.89
CA ASN A 180 -6.92 -3.59 -4.75
C ASN A 180 -5.60 -3.98 -5.47
N PRO A 181 -4.66 -4.69 -4.83
CA PRO A 181 -3.46 -5.22 -5.49
C PRO A 181 -3.72 -5.98 -6.81
N ALA A 182 -4.90 -6.59 -6.97
CA ALA A 182 -5.35 -7.22 -8.22
C ALA A 182 -5.43 -6.22 -9.39
N ASP A 183 -5.65 -4.94 -9.11
CA ASP A 183 -5.77 -3.86 -10.09
C ASP A 183 -4.45 -3.17 -10.42
N ALA A 184 -3.35 -3.54 -9.76
CA ALA A 184 -2.03 -3.00 -10.08
C ALA A 184 -1.56 -3.50 -11.47
N VAL A 185 -1.10 -2.58 -12.31
CA VAL A 185 -0.71 -2.88 -13.70
C VAL A 185 0.79 -2.81 -13.90
N SER A 186 1.45 -1.74 -13.48
CA SER A 186 2.92 -1.65 -13.57
C SER A 186 3.51 -0.62 -12.61
N VAL A 187 4.76 -0.85 -12.22
CA VAL A 187 5.58 0.03 -11.35
C VAL A 187 6.73 0.63 -12.19
N PRO A 188 6.57 1.86 -12.71
CA PRO A 188 7.58 2.47 -13.57
C PRO A 188 8.94 2.66 -12.88
N GLN A 189 10.02 2.34 -13.61
CA GLN A 189 11.39 2.31 -13.04
C GLN A 189 12.00 3.70 -12.77
N ASP A 190 11.54 4.72 -13.49
CA ASP A 190 12.08 6.09 -13.46
C ASP A 190 11.75 6.87 -12.19
N SER A 191 10.73 6.42 -11.46
CA SER A 191 10.13 7.17 -10.36
C SER A 191 10.65 6.71 -9.01
N ALA A 192 11.79 6.02 -8.94
CA ALA A 192 12.34 5.41 -7.72
C ALA A 192 11.29 4.58 -6.94
N CYS A 193 10.44 3.85 -7.67
CA CYS A 193 9.31 3.11 -7.12
C CYS A 193 8.36 3.98 -6.27
N GLN A 194 8.07 5.22 -6.70
CA GLN A 194 7.10 6.10 -6.06
C GLN A 194 5.78 6.24 -6.83
N LYS A 195 5.72 5.71 -8.05
CA LYS A 195 4.58 5.79 -8.96
C LYS A 195 4.09 4.39 -9.29
N LEU A 196 2.78 4.21 -9.33
CA LEU A 196 2.11 2.97 -9.69
C LEU A 196 1.00 3.26 -10.70
N ARG A 197 0.87 2.40 -11.70
CA ARG A 197 -0.28 2.39 -12.60
C ARG A 197 -1.28 1.33 -12.13
N VAL A 198 -2.55 1.72 -12.01
CA VAL A 198 -3.64 0.84 -11.61
C VAL A 198 -4.77 0.87 -12.64
N ALA A 199 -5.62 -0.16 -12.64
CA ALA A 199 -6.86 -0.19 -13.44
C ALA A 199 -8.06 0.37 -12.68
N MET A 200 -8.02 0.33 -11.34
CA MET A 200 -9.07 0.82 -10.47
C MET A 200 -8.49 1.43 -9.18
N TYR A 201 -9.14 2.47 -8.65
CA TYR A 201 -8.93 2.95 -7.28
C TYR A 201 -10.21 3.61 -6.76
N GLU A 202 -10.33 3.69 -5.44
CA GLU A 202 -11.37 4.42 -4.72
C GLU A 202 -10.75 5.65 -4.04
N ILE A 203 -11.41 6.79 -4.12
CA ILE A 203 -10.98 8.01 -3.42
C ILE A 203 -11.59 8.03 -2.02
N VAL A 204 -10.74 7.99 -1.00
CA VAL A 204 -11.14 7.88 0.40
C VAL A 204 -11.34 9.25 1.03
N GLU A 205 -10.40 10.17 0.81
CA GLU A 205 -10.46 11.54 1.36
C GLU A 205 -9.61 12.53 0.53
N GLU A 206 -9.88 13.81 0.72
CA GLU A 206 -9.05 14.91 0.24
C GLU A 206 -8.13 15.35 1.38
N ILE A 207 -6.82 15.34 1.13
CA ILE A 207 -5.80 15.72 2.11
C ILE A 207 -5.54 17.22 1.98
N GLU A 208 -5.72 17.95 3.08
CA GLU A 208 -5.32 19.34 3.15
C GLU A 208 -3.80 19.44 3.07
N ILE A 209 -3.30 20.04 1.99
CA ILE A 209 -1.89 20.40 1.86
C ILE A 209 -1.67 21.69 2.64
N GLN A 210 -1.59 21.62 3.97
CA GLN A 210 -1.08 22.76 4.74
C GLN A 210 0.43 22.84 4.50
N ASP A 211 0.91 24.02 4.11
CA ASP A 211 2.33 24.34 4.16
C ASP A 211 2.80 24.00 5.60
N ASP A 212 3.89 23.22 5.71
CA ASP A 212 4.51 22.82 6.97
C ASP A 212 3.72 21.91 7.95
N ALA A 213 2.54 21.40 7.59
CA ALA A 213 2.00 20.23 8.28
C ALA A 213 2.80 18.99 7.86
N GLU A 214 3.86 18.67 8.60
CA GLU A 214 4.18 17.26 8.85
C GLU A 214 2.86 16.60 9.19
N ILE A 215 2.43 15.64 8.37
CA ILE A 215 1.40 14.71 8.81
C ILE A 215 2.00 14.07 10.06
N THR A 216 1.57 14.54 11.24
CA THR A 216 2.21 14.26 12.54
C THR A 216 2.20 12.78 12.87
N LYS A 217 1.42 12.00 12.12
CA LYS A 217 1.55 10.56 11.99
C LYS A 217 1.17 10.22 10.56
N PRO A 218 2.01 9.54 9.77
CA PRO A 218 1.50 8.84 8.59
C PRO A 218 0.32 8.00 9.06
N TYR A 219 -0.71 7.84 8.24
CA TYR A 219 -1.79 6.91 8.54
C TYR A 219 -1.19 5.49 8.51
N TYR A 220 -0.45 5.16 9.58
CA TYR A 220 0.17 3.90 9.91
C TYR A 220 -0.81 3.21 10.84
N GLY A 221 -1.62 2.37 10.24
CA GLY A 221 -2.33 1.28 10.89
C GLY A 221 -2.60 0.30 9.76
N VAL A 222 -1.95 -0.86 9.66
CA VAL A 222 -1.37 -1.72 10.68
C VAL A 222 0.06 -2.13 10.23
N TYR A 223 0.92 -2.50 11.18
CA TYR A 223 2.34 -2.89 11.06
C TYR A 223 3.38 -1.76 11.22
N THR A 224 3.32 -1.10 12.37
CA THR A 224 4.55 -0.61 13.01
C THR A 224 4.56 -1.12 14.45
N ASP A 225 5.56 -1.93 14.74
CA ASP A 225 6.16 -2.29 16.02
C ASP A 225 5.28 -2.34 17.28
N GLY A 226 5.29 -3.50 17.92
CA GLY A 226 4.96 -3.62 19.33
C GLY A 226 5.95 -2.82 20.17
N ASP A 227 5.60 -1.60 20.52
CA ASP A 227 5.72 -1.02 21.87
C ASP A 227 5.03 0.35 21.88
N THR A 228 3.82 0.42 22.43
CA THR A 228 3.26 1.68 22.94
C THR A 228 2.68 1.39 24.31
N THR A 229 3.57 1.32 25.30
CA THR A 229 3.15 1.55 26.67
C THR A 229 2.80 3.04 26.82
N GLU A 230 1.49 3.31 26.89
CA GLU A 230 0.98 4.58 27.40
C GLU A 230 1.42 4.72 28.85
N TYR A 231 2.36 5.64 29.12
CA TYR A 231 2.53 6.21 30.46
C TYR A 231 1.86 7.57 30.46
N ASP A 232 0.61 7.54 30.89
CA ASP A 232 -0.14 8.68 31.39
C ASP A 232 0.39 8.94 32.81
N ASP A 233 1.18 10.00 33.00
CA ASP A 233 1.53 10.50 34.32
C ASP A 233 1.39 12.03 34.29
N ASP A 234 0.17 12.46 34.62
CA ASP A 234 -0.14 13.77 35.18
C ASP A 234 0.87 14.11 36.29
N TYR A 235 1.64 15.18 36.13
CA TYR A 235 2.30 15.85 37.25
C TYR A 235 1.98 17.33 37.21
N ASP A 236 1.15 17.70 38.19
CA ASP A 236 0.68 19.03 38.54
C ASP A 236 1.78 20.11 38.57
N GLU A 237 1.42 21.28 38.05
CA GLU A 237 2.07 22.56 38.31
C GLU A 237 2.08 22.87 39.81
N GLU A 238 3.25 23.05 40.40
CA GLU A 238 3.42 23.84 41.64
C GLU A 238 4.43 24.95 41.36
N GLU A 239 3.91 26.18 41.42
CA GLU A 239 4.64 27.44 41.37
C GLU A 239 5.70 27.52 42.48
N CYS A 240 6.89 28.03 42.13
CA CYS A 240 7.79 28.65 43.10
C CYS A 240 8.22 30.02 42.54
N GLU A 241 7.54 31.06 43.02
CA GLU A 241 7.94 32.46 42.93
C GLU A 241 9.31 32.69 43.64
N ASP A 242 10.13 33.59 43.08
CA ASP A 242 11.21 34.29 43.79
C ASP A 242 10.89 35.79 43.87
#